data_AF-A0AA38CW87-F1
#
_entry.id   AF-A0AA38CW87-F1
#
_cell.length_a   1.000
_cell.length_b   1.000
_cell.length_c   1.000
_cell.angle_alpha   90.00
_cell.angle_beta   90.00
_cell.angle_gamma   90.00
#
_symmetry.space_group_name_H-M   'P 1'
#
loop_
_entity.id
_entity.type
_entity.pdbx_description
1 polymer ?
#
loop_
_entity_poly.entity_id
_entity_poly.type
_entity_poly.pdbx_seq_one_letter_code
_entity_poly.pdbx_strand_id
1 'polypeptide(L)'
;AVYILVRVLIFHSSFTWKHWIGLLATSAAYALPYLQLSNMAQPSYEENGDLLDGGFDMSTGGICGYLHDVIYITSFVQLGSIISDKFWYIYLVIPAFAAYKLYDISKGWFQSSA
;
A
#
# COMPACT_ATOMS: atom_id res chain seq x y z
N ALA A 1 -5.58 -14.32 -5.77
CA ALA A 1 -6.03 -15.54 -6.49
C ALA A 1 -6.56 -15.22 -7.89
N VAL A 2 -7.54 -14.31 -8.03
CA VAL A 2 -8.16 -13.93 -9.33
C VAL A 2 -7.13 -13.57 -10.41
N TYR A 3 -6.10 -12.78 -10.08
CA TYR A 3 -5.01 -12.41 -11.01
C TYR A 3 -4.38 -13.60 -11.77
N ILE A 4 -3.99 -14.64 -11.03
CA ILE A 4 -3.34 -15.81 -11.63
C ILE A 4 -4.36 -16.69 -12.37
N LEU A 5 -5.57 -16.84 -11.83
CA LEU A 5 -6.62 -17.61 -12.50
C LEU A 5 -6.92 -17.03 -13.89
N VAL A 6 -7.07 -15.71 -13.99
CA VAL A 6 -7.35 -15.05 -15.28
C VAL A 6 -6.18 -15.17 -16.25
N ARG A 7 -4.93 -14.94 -15.79
CA ARG A 7 -3.74 -15.08 -16.66
C ARG A 7 -3.52 -16.51 -17.14
N VAL A 8 -3.74 -17.51 -16.30
CA VAL A 8 -3.55 -18.93 -16.66
C VAL A 8 -4.68 -19.42 -17.59
N LEU A 9 -5.93 -19.03 -17.36
CA LEU A 9 -7.07 -19.52 -18.15
C LEU A 9 -7.21 -18.84 -19.51
N ILE A 10 -6.98 -17.52 -19.59
CA ILE A 10 -7.21 -16.73 -20.82
C ILE A 10 -5.90 -16.41 -21.55
N PHE A 11 -4.81 -16.15 -20.82
CA PHE A 11 -3.52 -15.70 -21.37
C PHE A 11 -2.40 -16.74 -21.21
N HIS A 12 -2.71 -18.03 -21.29
CA HIS A 12 -1.76 -19.11 -21.03
C HIS A 12 -0.46 -19.00 -21.84
N SER A 13 -0.52 -18.42 -23.05
CA SER A 13 0.61 -18.37 -23.99
C SER A 13 1.66 -17.33 -23.60
N SER A 14 1.29 -16.33 -22.80
CA SER A 14 2.19 -15.30 -22.28
C SER A 14 2.54 -15.52 -20.80
N PHE A 15 2.03 -16.60 -20.20
CA PHE A 15 2.28 -16.92 -18.81
C PHE A 15 3.75 -17.34 -18.60
N THR A 16 4.40 -16.69 -17.64
CA THR A 16 5.79 -16.92 -17.25
C THR A 16 5.94 -16.87 -15.73
N TRP A 17 7.06 -17.34 -15.18
CA TRP A 17 7.34 -17.29 -13.73
C TRP A 17 7.24 -15.88 -13.11
N LYS A 18 7.44 -14.81 -13.92
CA LYS A 18 7.30 -13.41 -13.48
C LYS A 18 5.93 -13.09 -12.88
N HIS A 19 4.87 -13.79 -13.28
CA HIS A 19 3.53 -13.58 -12.74
C HIS A 19 3.39 -14.07 -11.30
N TRP A 20 4.10 -15.14 -10.93
CA TRP A 20 4.16 -15.60 -9.54
C TRP A 20 4.86 -14.58 -8.65
N ILE A 21 5.98 -14.04 -9.14
CA ILE A 21 6.68 -12.95 -8.44
C ILE A 21 5.76 -11.73 -8.31
N GLY A 22 5.06 -11.35 -9.38
CA GLY A 22 4.09 -10.26 -9.33
C GLY A 22 2.95 -10.51 -8.34
N LEU A 23 2.44 -11.74 -8.27
CA LEU A 23 1.41 -12.10 -7.27
C LEU A 23 1.96 -11.95 -5.85
N LEU A 24 3.17 -12.44 -5.57
CA LEU A 24 3.78 -12.32 -4.25
C LEU A 24 4.05 -10.86 -3.87
N ALA A 25 4.59 -10.07 -4.81
CA ALA A 25 4.85 -8.65 -4.61
C ALA A 25 3.56 -7.87 -4.31
N THR A 26 2.51 -8.06 -5.12
CA THR A 26 1.21 -7.42 -4.88
C THR A 26 0.58 -7.89 -3.57
N SER A 27 0.70 -9.17 -3.22
CA SER A 27 0.22 -9.71 -1.94
C SER A 27 0.90 -9.05 -0.74
N ALA A 28 2.22 -8.88 -0.80
CA ALA A 28 2.96 -8.16 0.24
C ALA A 28 2.57 -6.67 0.30
N ALA A 29 2.38 -6.03 -0.87
CA ALA A 29 1.96 -4.64 -0.96
C ALA A 29 0.53 -4.38 -0.45
N TYR A 30 -0.32 -5.41 -0.36
CA TYR A 30 -1.57 -5.35 0.40
C TYR A 30 -1.38 -5.61 1.89
N ALA A 31 -0.64 -6.67 2.22
CA ALA A 31 -0.54 -7.16 3.58
C ALA A 31 0.14 -6.15 4.50
N LEU A 32 1.23 -5.52 4.06
CA LEU A 32 1.99 -4.61 4.90
C LEU A 32 1.18 -3.36 5.31
N PRO A 33 0.57 -2.58 4.38
CA PRO A 33 -0.26 -1.44 4.77
C PRO A 33 -1.50 -1.86 5.55
N TYR A 34 -2.13 -2.99 5.18
CA TYR A 34 -3.30 -3.49 5.89
C TYR A 34 -2.99 -3.84 7.35
N LEU A 35 -1.88 -4.55 7.61
CA LEU A 35 -1.46 -4.89 8.97
C LEU A 35 -1.15 -3.62 9.79
N GLN A 36 -0.52 -2.62 9.17
CA GLN A 36 -0.26 -1.34 9.82
C GLN A 36 -1.58 -0.63 10.19
N LEU A 37 -2.51 -0.52 9.25
CA LEU A 37 -3.84 0.07 9.50
C LEU A 37 -4.61 -0.70 10.58
N SER A 38 -4.62 -2.02 10.51
CA SER A 38 -5.29 -2.89 11.47
C SER A 38 -4.75 -2.69 12.88
N ASN A 39 -3.43 -2.59 13.03
CA ASN A 39 -2.78 -2.36 14.32
C ASN A 39 -3.07 -0.95 14.86
N MET A 40 -3.08 0.06 13.99
CA MET A 40 -3.41 1.44 14.38
C MET A 40 -4.86 1.59 14.84
N ALA A 41 -5.78 0.78 14.30
CA ALA A 41 -7.19 0.82 14.65
C ALA A 41 -7.55 0.00 15.91
N GLN A 42 -6.61 -0.75 16.49
CA GLN A 42 -6.91 -1.54 17.69
C GLN A 42 -7.00 -0.65 18.93
N PRO A 43 -8.00 -0.87 19.81
CA PRO A 43 -8.03 -0.25 21.12
C PRO A 43 -6.96 -0.83 22.06
N SER A 44 -6.47 -0.01 22.98
CA SER A 44 -5.53 -0.38 24.04
C SER A 44 -6.21 -0.30 25.40
N TYR A 45 -5.87 -1.20 26.32
CA TYR A 45 -6.49 -1.32 27.65
C TYR A 45 -5.43 -1.41 28.75
N GLU A 46 -5.76 -0.93 29.94
CA GLU A 46 -4.98 -1.14 31.16
C GLU A 46 -5.13 -2.58 31.70
N GLU A 47 -4.27 -2.98 32.64
CA GLU A 47 -4.32 -4.30 33.29
C GLU A 47 -5.63 -4.55 34.06
N ASN A 48 -6.29 -3.48 34.52
CA ASN A 48 -7.58 -3.55 35.20
C ASN A 48 -8.77 -3.66 34.23
N GLY A 49 -8.53 -3.60 32.91
CA GLY A 49 -9.54 -3.65 31.86
C GLY A 49 -10.11 -2.28 31.44
N ASP A 50 -9.62 -1.17 31.99
CA ASP A 50 -10.04 0.17 31.58
C ASP A 50 -9.46 0.54 30.21
N LEU A 51 -10.24 1.29 29.42
CA LEU A 51 -9.83 1.71 28.08
C LEU A 51 -8.79 2.83 28.16
N LEU A 52 -7.62 2.61 27.54
CA LEU A 52 -6.55 3.62 27.40
C LEU A 52 -6.72 4.46 26.13
N ASP A 53 -6.94 3.79 25.01
CA ASP A 53 -7.08 4.41 23.68
C ASP A 53 -8.08 3.58 22.87
N GLY A 54 -9.02 4.24 22.20
CA GLY A 54 -10.01 3.59 21.34
C GLY A 54 -9.47 3.12 19.99
N GLY A 55 -8.21 3.46 19.67
CA GLY A 55 -7.60 3.24 18.37
C GLY A 55 -7.70 4.49 17.49
N PHE A 56 -6.87 4.52 16.46
CA PHE A 56 -6.72 5.69 15.60
C PHE A 56 -7.85 5.79 14.56
N ASP A 57 -8.41 6.99 14.39
CA ASP A 57 -9.38 7.25 13.33
C ASP A 57 -8.69 7.25 11.95
N MET A 58 -8.95 6.19 11.19
CA MET A 58 -8.36 5.98 9.85
C MET A 58 -8.86 6.98 8.79
N SER A 59 -9.87 7.80 9.10
CA SER A 59 -10.39 8.83 8.18
C SER A 59 -9.60 10.15 8.23
N THR A 60 -8.73 10.32 9.23
CA THR A 60 -7.99 11.57 9.52
C THR A 60 -6.96 11.96 8.44
N GLY A 61 -6.69 11.09 7.46
CA GLY A 61 -5.69 11.33 6.42
C GLY A 61 -4.26 11.07 6.91
N GLY A 62 -3.27 11.79 6.36
CA GLY A 62 -1.86 11.60 6.74
C GLY A 62 -1.32 10.21 6.39
N ILE A 63 -0.77 9.52 7.40
CA ILE A 63 -0.22 8.16 7.23
C ILE A 63 -1.33 7.17 6.84
N CYS A 64 -2.49 7.22 7.47
CA CYS A 64 -3.62 6.34 7.10
C CYS A 64 -4.05 6.55 5.65
N GLY A 65 -4.13 7.81 5.21
CA GLY A 65 -4.41 8.15 3.82
C GLY A 65 -3.37 7.56 2.86
N TYR A 66 -2.08 7.71 3.17
CA TYR A 66 -1.01 7.12 2.37
C TYR A 66 -1.07 5.58 2.31
N LEU A 67 -1.36 4.91 3.43
CA LEU A 67 -1.50 3.45 3.45
C LEU A 67 -2.70 2.98 2.63
N HIS A 68 -3.82 3.72 2.66
CA HIS A 68 -4.95 3.47 1.76
C HIS A 68 -4.57 3.67 0.29
N ASP A 69 -3.84 4.73 -0.04
CA ASP A 69 -3.38 4.98 -1.42
C ASP A 69 -2.51 3.84 -1.94
N VAL A 70 -1.61 3.29 -1.11
CA VAL A 70 -0.80 2.11 -1.47
C VAL A 70 -1.68 0.90 -1.79
N ILE A 71 -2.73 0.65 -1.00
CA ILE A 71 -3.69 -0.44 -1.23
C ILE A 71 -4.46 -0.23 -2.53
N TYR A 72 -4.94 1.00 -2.79
CA TYR A 72 -5.70 1.32 -4.00
C TYR A 72 -4.84 1.25 -5.26
N ILE A 73 -3.61 1.78 -5.22
CA ILE A 73 -2.65 1.68 -6.32
C ILE A 73 -2.31 0.20 -6.58
N THR A 74 -2.06 -0.59 -5.53
CA THR A 74 -1.80 -2.03 -5.66
C THR A 74 -2.98 -2.75 -6.32
N SER A 75 -4.22 -2.41 -5.96
CA SER A 75 -5.44 -2.93 -6.60
C SER A 75 -5.50 -2.61 -8.08
N PHE A 76 -5.24 -1.35 -8.42
CA PHE A 76 -5.23 -0.90 -9.79
C PHE A 76 -4.14 -1.59 -10.62
N VAL A 77 -2.92 -1.70 -10.09
CA VAL A 77 -1.80 -2.37 -10.77
C VAL A 77 -2.08 -3.86 -10.95
N GLN A 78 -2.61 -4.53 -9.92
CA GLN A 78 -2.88 -5.96 -10.00
C GLN A 78 -3.96 -6.29 -11.03
N LEU A 79 -5.00 -5.48 -11.15
CA LEU A 79 -6.04 -5.66 -12.18
C LEU A 79 -5.54 -5.24 -13.56
N GLY A 80 -4.90 -4.08 -13.69
CA GLY A 80 -4.40 -3.57 -14.97
C GLY A 80 -3.29 -4.44 -15.58
N SER A 81 -2.44 -5.04 -14.73
CA SER A 81 -1.36 -5.93 -15.17
C SER A 81 -1.85 -7.24 -15.79
N ILE A 82 -3.12 -7.62 -15.56
CA ILE A 82 -3.75 -8.73 -16.29
C ILE A 82 -3.79 -8.41 -17.80
N ILE A 83 -4.08 -7.16 -18.15
CA ILE A 83 -4.24 -6.69 -19.53
C ILE A 83 -2.88 -6.28 -20.11
N SER A 84 -2.04 -5.58 -19.34
CA SER A 84 -0.74 -5.11 -19.81
C SER A 84 0.29 -4.99 -18.71
N ASP A 85 1.49 -5.54 -18.93
CA ASP A 85 2.59 -5.43 -17.97
C ASP A 85 3.08 -3.98 -17.75
N LYS A 86 2.66 -3.04 -18.60
CA LYS A 86 2.99 -1.61 -18.42
C LYS A 86 2.39 -1.02 -17.13
N PHE A 87 1.31 -1.60 -16.59
CA PHE A 87 0.71 -1.12 -15.35
C PHE A 87 1.65 -1.25 -14.14
N TRP A 88 2.66 -2.13 -14.19
CA TRP A 88 3.68 -2.23 -13.15
C TRP A 88 4.45 -0.92 -12.92
N TYR A 89 4.59 -0.07 -13.95
CA TYR A 89 5.27 1.22 -13.80
C TYR A 89 4.54 2.20 -12.89
N ILE A 90 3.23 2.01 -12.65
CA ILE A 90 2.45 2.86 -11.75
C ILE A 90 2.94 2.72 -10.31
N TYR A 91 3.57 1.60 -9.94
CA TYR A 91 4.21 1.48 -8.63
C TYR A 91 5.25 2.55 -8.35
N LEU A 92 5.85 3.18 -9.38
CA LEU A 92 6.80 4.29 -9.21
C LEU A 92 6.16 5.54 -8.59
N VAL A 93 4.83 5.66 -8.64
CA VAL A 93 4.09 6.76 -7.99
C VAL A 93 4.29 6.73 -6.46
N ILE A 94 4.35 5.55 -5.87
CA ILE A 94 4.51 5.38 -4.41
C ILE A 94 5.83 5.99 -3.90
N PRO A 95 7.02 5.58 -4.38
CA PRO A 95 8.28 6.19 -3.95
C PRO A 95 8.44 7.64 -4.42
N ALA A 96 7.88 8.00 -5.59
CA ALA A 96 7.89 9.40 -6.04
C ALA A 96 7.14 10.32 -5.07
N PHE A 97 5.96 9.90 -4.61
CA PHE A 97 5.18 10.65 -3.63
C PHE A 97 5.87 10.69 -2.26
N ALA A 98 6.48 9.58 -1.82
CA ALA A 98 7.27 9.55 -0.59
C ALA A 98 8.45 10.54 -0.66
N ALA A 99 9.17 10.59 -1.78
CA ALA A 99 10.26 11.54 -2.00
C ALA A 99 9.77 12.99 -2.01
N TYR A 100 8.62 13.26 -2.64
CA TYR A 100 7.98 14.58 -2.62
C TYR A 100 7.66 15.05 -1.20
N LYS A 101 7.06 14.17 -0.37
CA LYS A 101 6.76 14.47 1.04
C LYS A 101 8.02 14.71 1.88
N LEU A 102 9.06 13.91 1.67
CA LEU A 102 10.35 14.10 2.35
C LEU A 102 11.00 15.44 1.98
N TYR A 103 10.93 15.83 0.71
CA TYR A 103 11.43 17.13 0.25
C TYR A 103 10.71 18.30 0.93
N ASP A 104 9.38 18.25 1.01
CA ASP A 104 8.58 19.27 1.70
C ASP A 104 8.97 19.39 3.19
N ILE A 105 9.17 18.25 3.87
CA ILE A 105 9.65 18.23 5.25
C ILE A 105 11.03 18.88 5.34
N SER A 106 12.01 18.45 4.54
CA SER A 106 13.36 19.02 4.56
C SER A 106 13.35 20.54 4.37
N LYS A 107 12.53 21.05 3.45
CA LYS A 107 12.40 22.50 3.22
C LYS A 107 11.88 23.24 4.46
N GLY A 108 10.88 22.68 5.15
CA GLY A 108 10.35 23.26 6.39
C GLY A 108 11.39 23.37 7.50
N TRP A 109 12.24 22.35 7.65
CA TRP A 109 13.35 22.36 8.63
C TRP A 109 14.39 23.45 8.32
N PHE A 110 14.74 23.63 7.04
CA PHE A 110 15.67 24.70 6.64
C PHE A 110 15.09 26.10 6.87
N GLN A 111 13.78 26.29 6.67
CA GLN A 111 13.12 27.58 6.91
C GLN A 111 12.93 27.90 8.40
N SER A 112 12.77 26.88 9.25
CA SER A 112 12.67 27.07 10.71
C SER A 112 14.02 27.32 11.38
N SER A 113 15.14 27.03 10.71
CA SER A 113 16.50 27.14 11.25
C SER A 113 17.22 28.43 10.81
N ALA A 114 16.56 29.28 10.01
CA ALA A 114 17.06 30.55 9.49
C ALA A 114 16.27 31.71 10.11
#